data_AF-A0A955E555-F1
#
_entry.id   AF-A0A955E555-F1
#
_cell.length_a   1.000
_cell.length_b   1.000
_cell.length_c   1.000
_cell.angle_alpha   90.00
_cell.angle_beta   90.00
_cell.angle_gamma   90.00
#
_symmetry.space_group_name_H-M   'P 1'
#
loop_
_entity.id
_entity.type
_entity.pdbx_description
1 polymer ?
#
loop_
_entity_poly.entity_id
_entity_poly.type
_entity_poly.pdbx_seq_one_letter_code
_entity_poly.pdbx_strand_id
1 'polypeptide(L)'
;MIVEAHTNPIDKLMDDATRALMRGSYLLSSNMCLNALRMARQKNDFERMSRIVLPLQECQRYLRQESLEAGPVRIVTCAEDLREEITPGCYLFAPMLVGADARQFRAAANDAGIGVFVLTREPRTSKGLWPMVGVGERVVRVRIEPPTNAIPAKGLLGDKVEGTIDPAWFSAASEAIGDRAIIDAQNAGEPGDPPAWIVDDFLDRLDACPEHEKFLQALADACRNAINAPAPTEERRRGLIHDPYGF
;
A
#
# COMPACT_ATOMS: atom_id res chain seq x y z
N MET A 1 -6.19 -38.87 7.08
CA MET A 1 -5.65 -37.83 6.17
C MET A 1 -4.19 -37.64 6.54
N ILE A 2 -3.29 -38.04 5.66
CA ILE A 2 -1.86 -37.78 5.83
C ILE A 2 -1.64 -36.37 5.30
N VAL A 3 -1.33 -35.43 6.19
CA VAL A 3 -0.87 -34.09 5.78
C VAL A 3 0.56 -34.30 5.28
N GLU A 4 0.80 -34.13 3.99
CA GLU A 4 2.17 -34.14 3.45
C GLU A 4 2.99 -33.08 4.19
N ALA A 5 4.15 -33.47 4.71
CA ALA A 5 5.05 -32.52 5.34
C ALA A 5 5.53 -31.53 4.27
N HIS A 6 5.14 -30.25 4.39
CA HIS A 6 5.59 -29.21 3.47
C HIS A 6 7.12 -29.09 3.52
N THR A 7 7.79 -29.60 2.48
CA THR A 7 9.25 -29.52 2.33
C THR A 7 9.71 -28.09 2.03
N ASN A 8 8.80 -27.23 1.55
CA ASN A 8 9.08 -25.85 1.23
C ASN A 8 8.58 -24.90 2.34
N PRO A 9 9.45 -24.04 2.91
CA PRO A 9 9.05 -23.11 3.96
C PRO A 9 7.99 -22.09 3.50
N ILE A 10 7.92 -21.77 2.19
CA ILE A 10 6.89 -20.85 1.68
C ILE A 10 5.52 -21.51 1.70
N ASP A 11 5.41 -22.79 1.31
CA ASP A 11 4.14 -23.49 1.28
C ASP A 11 3.57 -23.61 2.70
N LYS A 12 4.40 -24.03 3.68
CA LYS A 12 4.01 -24.05 5.09
C LYS A 12 3.48 -22.70 5.58
N LEU A 13 4.17 -21.61 5.24
CA LEU A 13 3.77 -20.26 5.63
C LEU A 13 2.43 -19.86 4.99
N MET A 14 2.17 -20.30 3.76
CA MET A 14 0.88 -20.07 3.10
C MET A 14 -0.24 -20.92 3.69
N ASP A 15 0.02 -22.14 4.15
CA ASP A 15 -0.99 -22.92 4.89
C ASP A 15 -1.33 -22.31 6.26
N ASP A 16 -0.33 -21.72 6.92
CA ASP A 16 -0.54 -20.91 8.13
C ASP A 16 -1.37 -19.66 7.81
N ALA A 17 -1.05 -18.94 6.73
CA ALA A 17 -1.79 -17.76 6.27
C ALA A 17 -3.25 -18.10 5.96
N THR A 18 -3.51 -19.16 5.19
CA THR A 18 -4.87 -19.63 4.89
C THR A 18 -5.65 -19.97 6.16
N ARG A 19 -5.02 -20.64 7.14
CA ARG A 19 -5.67 -20.91 8.43
C ARG A 19 -5.98 -19.64 9.22
N ALA A 20 -5.11 -18.64 9.18
CA ALA A 20 -5.36 -17.34 9.80
C ALA A 20 -6.52 -16.60 9.10
N LEU A 21 -6.53 -16.57 7.76
CA LEU A 21 -7.60 -16.00 6.95
C LEU A 21 -8.96 -16.63 7.27
N MET A 22 -9.05 -17.96 7.32
CA MET A 22 -10.28 -18.68 7.66
C MET A 22 -10.81 -18.38 9.07
N ARG A 23 -9.95 -17.90 9.98
CA ARG A 23 -10.32 -17.51 11.34
C ARG A 23 -10.63 -16.01 11.48
N GLY A 24 -10.63 -15.26 10.38
CA GLY A 24 -10.81 -13.81 10.39
C GLY A 24 -9.59 -13.04 10.92
N SER A 25 -8.42 -13.69 11.06
CA SER A 25 -7.18 -13.02 11.46
C SER A 25 -6.51 -12.37 10.26
N TYR A 26 -7.19 -11.40 9.63
CA TYR A 26 -6.80 -10.83 8.33
C TYR A 26 -5.43 -10.16 8.35
N LEU A 27 -5.12 -9.38 9.39
CA LEU A 27 -3.82 -8.71 9.51
C LEU A 27 -2.67 -9.72 9.64
N LEU A 28 -2.84 -10.75 10.48
CA LEU A 28 -1.85 -11.81 10.63
C LEU A 28 -1.62 -12.56 9.30
N SER A 29 -2.71 -12.92 8.62
CA SER A 29 -2.65 -13.57 7.32
C SER A 29 -1.97 -12.69 6.27
N SER A 30 -2.29 -11.40 6.23
CA SER A 30 -1.65 -10.42 5.34
C SER A 30 -0.14 -10.35 5.56
N ASN A 31 0.31 -10.27 6.81
CA ASN A 31 1.74 -10.26 7.16
C ASN A 31 2.44 -11.56 6.74
N MET A 32 1.79 -12.72 6.91
CA MET A 32 2.31 -14.00 6.42
C MET A 32 2.42 -14.03 4.89
N CYS A 33 1.41 -13.53 4.17
CA CYS A 33 1.44 -13.41 2.71
C CYS A 33 2.57 -12.48 2.23
N LEU A 34 2.78 -11.32 2.87
CA LEU A 34 3.87 -10.41 2.54
C LEU A 34 5.24 -11.04 2.78
N ASN A 35 5.40 -11.81 3.87
CA ASN A 35 6.62 -12.58 4.14
C ASN A 35 6.85 -13.66 3.08
N ALA A 36 5.83 -14.43 2.74
CA ALA A 36 5.88 -15.44 1.70
C ALA A 36 6.23 -14.85 0.33
N LEU A 37 5.67 -13.69 -0.01
CA LEU A 37 5.93 -12.97 -1.26
C LEU A 37 7.40 -12.55 -1.35
N ARG A 38 7.98 -12.01 -0.27
CA ARG A 38 9.41 -11.68 -0.19
C ARG A 38 10.30 -12.91 -0.35
N MET A 39 9.97 -14.03 0.31
CA MET A 39 10.72 -15.29 0.20
C MET A 39 10.64 -15.89 -1.21
N ALA A 40 9.47 -15.84 -1.85
CA ALA A 40 9.28 -16.31 -3.22
C ALA A 40 10.08 -15.44 -4.20
N ARG A 41 10.05 -14.12 -4.01
CA ARG A 41 10.83 -13.19 -4.83
C ARG A 41 12.33 -13.45 -4.77
N GLN A 42 12.89 -13.71 -3.58
CA GLN A 42 14.32 -14.04 -3.40
C GLN A 42 14.75 -15.28 -4.21
N LYS A 43 13.81 -16.19 -4.49
CA LYS A 43 14.05 -17.40 -5.28
C LYS A 43 13.66 -17.25 -6.76
N ASN A 44 13.24 -16.06 -7.19
CA ASN A 44 12.63 -15.80 -8.50
C ASN A 44 11.43 -16.73 -8.80
N ASP A 45 10.68 -17.13 -7.77
CA ASP A 45 9.52 -18.02 -7.91
C ASP A 45 8.27 -17.20 -8.22
N PHE A 46 8.21 -16.66 -9.44
CA PHE A 46 7.12 -15.79 -9.87
C PHE A 46 5.78 -16.53 -9.96
N GLU A 47 5.79 -17.84 -10.21
CA GLU A 47 4.57 -18.63 -10.20
C GLU A 47 3.95 -18.62 -8.80
N ARG A 48 4.75 -18.93 -7.77
CA ARG A 48 4.27 -18.89 -6.39
C ARG A 48 3.88 -17.48 -5.97
N MET A 49 4.65 -16.45 -6.36
CA MET A 49 4.27 -15.05 -6.10
C MET A 49 2.88 -14.72 -6.64
N SER A 50 2.57 -15.08 -7.90
CA SER A 50 1.27 -14.80 -8.51
C SER A 50 0.09 -15.42 -7.75
N ARG A 51 0.31 -16.57 -7.09
CA ARG A 51 -0.68 -17.25 -6.27
C ARG A 51 -0.80 -16.65 -4.87
N ILE A 52 0.31 -16.19 -4.27
CA ILE A 52 0.34 -15.55 -2.94
C ILE A 52 -0.42 -14.22 -2.94
N VAL A 53 -0.41 -13.49 -4.06
CA VAL A 53 -1.07 -12.19 -4.16
C VAL A 53 -2.59 -12.30 -3.99
N LEU A 54 -3.22 -13.43 -4.34
CA LEU A 54 -4.66 -13.63 -4.21
C LEU A 54 -5.15 -13.62 -2.74
N PRO A 55 -4.63 -14.45 -1.82
CA PRO A 55 -5.01 -14.36 -0.41
C PRO A 55 -4.55 -13.03 0.23
N LEU A 56 -3.45 -12.42 -0.23
CA LEU A 56 -3.07 -11.07 0.22
C LEU A 56 -4.16 -10.05 -0.12
N GLN A 57 -4.64 -10.04 -1.36
CA GLN A 57 -5.72 -9.16 -1.82
C GLN A 57 -6.97 -9.33 -0.95
N GLU A 58 -7.36 -10.56 -0.63
CA GLU A 58 -8.54 -10.80 0.18
C GLU A 58 -8.38 -10.29 1.62
N CYS A 59 -7.21 -10.49 2.23
CA CYS A 59 -6.92 -9.93 3.56
C CYS A 59 -7.03 -8.41 3.54
N GLN A 60 -6.42 -7.78 2.54
CA GLN A 60 -6.40 -6.32 2.40
C GLN A 60 -7.79 -5.74 2.13
N ARG A 61 -8.63 -6.45 1.37
CA ARG A 61 -10.04 -6.09 1.15
C ARG A 61 -10.81 -6.03 2.47
N TYR A 62 -10.66 -7.04 3.32
CA TYR A 62 -11.31 -7.05 4.64
C TYR A 62 -10.77 -5.97 5.58
N LEU A 63 -9.45 -5.80 5.67
CA LEU A 63 -8.84 -4.75 6.50
C LEU A 63 -9.30 -3.34 6.08
N ARG A 64 -9.38 -3.10 4.78
CA ARG A 64 -9.92 -1.86 4.21
C ARG A 64 -11.38 -1.66 4.62
N GLN A 65 -12.22 -2.69 4.46
CA GLN A 65 -13.63 -2.63 4.81
C GLN A 65 -13.83 -2.35 6.31
N GLU A 66 -13.16 -3.12 7.18
CA GLU A 66 -13.23 -2.94 8.63
C GLU A 66 -12.80 -1.52 9.04
N SER A 67 -11.75 -0.98 8.41
CA SER A 67 -11.28 0.38 8.70
C SER A 67 -12.28 1.46 8.26
N LEU A 68 -12.93 1.28 7.11
CA LEU A 68 -13.95 2.21 6.61
C LEU A 68 -15.24 2.17 7.45
N GLU A 69 -15.56 1.02 8.05
CA GLU A 69 -16.74 0.82 8.89
C GLU A 69 -16.50 1.20 10.37
N ALA A 70 -15.25 1.30 10.81
CA ALA A 70 -14.90 1.54 12.22
C ALA A 70 -15.31 2.93 12.75
N GLY A 71 -15.54 3.91 11.88
CA GLY A 71 -15.97 5.25 12.29
C GLY A 71 -15.48 6.35 11.34
N PRO A 72 -15.53 7.62 11.79
CA PRO A 72 -15.09 8.75 10.97
C PRO A 72 -13.59 8.71 10.71
N VAL A 73 -13.18 9.24 9.55
CA VAL A 73 -11.76 9.44 9.22
C VAL A 73 -11.14 10.42 10.22
N ARG A 74 -10.09 9.97 10.91
CA ARG A 74 -9.33 10.78 11.87
C ARG A 74 -8.28 11.58 11.15
N ILE A 75 -8.27 12.90 11.35
CA ILE A 75 -7.26 13.77 10.76
C ILE A 75 -6.13 13.94 11.77
N VAL A 76 -4.92 13.55 11.37
CA VAL A 76 -3.72 13.68 12.19
C VAL A 76 -2.94 14.88 11.67
N THR A 77 -2.85 15.93 12.48
CA THR A 77 -2.19 17.20 12.11
C THR A 77 -0.89 17.45 12.87
N CYS A 78 -0.74 16.82 14.05
CA CYS A 78 0.46 16.89 14.87
C CYS A 78 0.65 15.60 15.67
N ALA A 79 1.79 15.50 16.38
CA ALA A 79 2.09 14.32 17.20
C ALA A 79 1.15 14.18 18.40
N GLU A 80 0.57 15.29 18.88
CA GLU A 80 -0.43 15.29 19.96
C GLU A 80 -1.68 14.49 19.59
N ASP A 81 -2.09 14.53 18.31
CA ASP A 81 -3.24 13.77 17.80
C ASP A 81 -3.00 12.25 17.85
N LEU A 82 -1.74 11.82 18.01
CA LEU A 82 -1.31 10.41 18.13
C LEU A 82 -1.04 9.98 19.57
N ARG A 83 -1.27 10.83 20.58
CA ARG A 83 -1.05 10.47 21.99
C ARG A 83 -2.13 9.53 22.54
N GLU A 84 -3.27 9.46 21.87
CA GLU A 84 -4.33 8.50 22.17
C GLU A 84 -3.92 7.08 21.73
N GLU A 85 -4.56 6.07 22.32
CA GLU A 85 -4.36 4.69 21.91
C GLU A 85 -4.70 4.51 20.42
N ILE A 86 -3.83 3.84 19.66
CA ILE A 86 -4.11 3.49 18.27
C ILE A 86 -5.34 2.59 18.27
N THR A 87 -6.38 2.94 17.52
CA THR A 87 -7.56 2.08 17.34
C THR A 87 -7.78 1.75 15.87
N PRO A 88 -8.57 0.72 15.56
CA PRO A 88 -8.97 0.45 14.18
C PRO A 88 -9.65 1.67 13.53
N GLY A 89 -9.44 1.85 12.22
CA GLY A 89 -10.11 2.89 11.44
C GLY A 89 -9.25 3.59 10.39
N CYS A 90 -9.84 4.63 9.79
CA CYS A 90 -9.19 5.46 8.77
C CYS A 90 -8.46 6.67 9.36
N TYR A 91 -7.23 6.91 8.90
CA TYR A 91 -6.39 8.03 9.33
C TYR A 91 -5.89 8.82 8.12
N LEU A 92 -6.14 10.14 8.12
CA LEU A 92 -5.58 11.08 7.16
C LEU A 92 -4.50 11.93 7.84
N PHE A 93 -3.25 11.68 7.48
CA PHE A 93 -2.12 12.51 7.90
C PHE A 93 -2.11 13.80 7.07
N ALA A 94 -2.30 14.92 7.76
CA ALA A 94 -2.27 16.25 7.18
C ALA A 94 -0.82 16.74 6.96
N PRO A 95 -0.60 17.83 6.21
CA PRO A 95 0.70 18.35 5.88
C PRO A 95 1.46 18.74 7.15
N MET A 96 2.79 18.77 7.04
CA MET A 96 3.77 18.88 8.13
C MET A 96 4.14 17.55 8.77
N LEU A 97 3.32 16.51 8.62
CA LEU A 97 3.73 15.13 8.86
C LEU A 97 4.27 14.56 7.54
N VAL A 98 5.46 13.96 7.60
CA VAL A 98 6.07 13.33 6.43
C VAL A 98 5.35 12.00 6.20
N GLY A 99 5.15 11.55 4.96
CA GLY A 99 4.55 10.22 4.75
C GLY A 99 5.35 9.06 5.38
N ALA A 100 6.60 9.31 5.79
CA ALA A 100 7.37 8.42 6.67
C ALA A 100 6.71 8.25 8.05
N ASP A 101 6.12 9.30 8.63
CA ASP A 101 5.40 9.24 9.91
C ASP A 101 4.15 8.39 9.79
N ALA A 102 3.39 8.54 8.70
CA ALA A 102 2.22 7.71 8.40
C ALA A 102 2.60 6.24 8.22
N ARG A 103 3.72 5.95 7.55
CA ARG A 103 4.25 4.58 7.41
C ARG A 103 4.66 4.00 8.76
N GLN A 104 5.34 4.77 9.61
CA GLN A 104 5.72 4.34 10.96
C GLN A 104 4.50 4.08 11.84
N PHE A 105 3.49 4.95 11.77
CA PHE A 105 2.22 4.76 12.47
C PHE A 105 1.52 3.46 12.07
N ARG A 106 1.40 3.19 10.76
CA ARG A 106 0.82 1.93 10.26
C ARG A 106 1.63 0.71 10.71
N ALA A 107 2.96 0.79 10.70
CA ALA A 107 3.81 -0.30 11.19
C ALA A 107 3.57 -0.55 12.70
N ALA A 108 3.53 0.50 13.51
CA ALA A 108 3.25 0.39 14.94
C ALA A 108 1.84 -0.19 15.21
N ALA A 109 0.84 0.22 14.44
CA ALA A 109 -0.51 -0.34 14.51
C ALA A 109 -0.51 -1.84 14.17
N ASN A 110 0.18 -2.23 13.09
CA ASN A 110 0.28 -3.62 12.68
C ASN A 110 0.99 -4.48 13.73
N ASP A 111 2.06 -3.98 14.34
CA ASP A 111 2.79 -4.66 15.43
C ASP A 111 1.91 -4.85 16.67
N ALA A 112 0.99 -3.90 16.93
CA ALA A 112 -0.03 -4.01 17.97
C ALA A 112 -1.22 -4.90 17.58
N GLY A 113 -1.25 -5.45 16.37
CA GLY A 113 -2.36 -6.27 15.87
C GLY A 113 -3.61 -5.47 15.48
N ILE A 114 -3.46 -4.17 15.20
CA ILE A 114 -4.54 -3.23 14.94
C ILE A 114 -4.56 -2.87 13.45
N GLY A 115 -5.65 -3.24 12.76
CA GLY A 115 -5.88 -2.89 11.36
C GLY A 115 -6.24 -1.41 11.21
N VAL A 116 -5.39 -0.65 10.50
CA VAL A 116 -5.62 0.77 10.20
C VAL A 116 -5.49 1.02 8.71
N PHE A 117 -6.24 1.99 8.20
CA PHE A 117 -6.18 2.42 6.81
C PHE A 117 -5.70 3.87 6.74
N VAL A 118 -4.47 4.07 6.25
CA VAL A 118 -3.74 5.32 6.42
C VAL A 118 -3.45 5.97 5.07
N LEU A 119 -3.84 7.23 4.92
CA LEU A 119 -3.47 8.09 3.79
C LEU A 119 -2.71 9.32 4.29
N THR A 120 -1.87 9.88 3.44
CA THR A 120 -1.16 11.14 3.71
C THR A 120 -1.49 12.16 2.64
N ARG A 121 -1.59 13.44 3.01
CA ARG A 121 -1.65 14.55 2.05
C ARG A 121 -0.51 15.54 2.26
N GLU A 122 -0.10 16.18 1.18
CA GLU A 122 0.77 17.35 1.16
C GLU A 122 -0.07 18.65 1.12
N PRO A 123 0.56 19.84 1.27
CA PRO A 123 -0.15 21.10 1.18
C PRO A 123 -0.89 21.27 -0.15
N ARG A 124 -2.04 21.96 -0.11
CA ARG A 124 -2.83 22.27 -1.30
C ARG A 124 -1.96 22.99 -2.34
N THR A 125 -2.06 22.53 -3.58
CA THR A 125 -1.36 23.13 -4.72
C THR A 125 -1.97 24.50 -5.08
N SER A 126 -1.24 25.30 -5.86
CA SER A 126 -1.76 26.57 -6.41
C SER A 126 -3.01 26.39 -7.28
N LYS A 127 -3.25 25.19 -7.81
CA LYS A 127 -4.46 24.83 -8.57
C LYS A 127 -5.64 24.39 -7.68
N GLY A 128 -5.50 24.47 -6.36
CA GLY A 128 -6.56 24.11 -5.43
C GLY A 128 -6.67 22.63 -5.07
N LEU A 129 -5.86 21.76 -5.70
CA LEU A 129 -5.87 20.31 -5.50
C LEU A 129 -5.04 19.87 -4.29
N TRP A 130 -5.43 18.77 -3.66
CA TRP A 130 -4.64 18.06 -2.65
C TRP A 130 -3.74 17.02 -3.30
N PRO A 131 -2.41 17.11 -3.13
CA PRO A 131 -1.53 15.99 -3.41
C PRO A 131 -1.70 14.94 -2.31
N MET A 132 -2.16 13.76 -2.68
CA MET A 132 -2.22 12.58 -1.84
C MET A 132 -0.97 11.73 -2.09
N VAL A 133 -0.40 11.21 -1.00
CA VAL A 133 0.89 10.54 -1.01
C VAL A 133 0.79 9.18 -0.35
N GLY A 134 1.16 8.14 -1.09
CA GLY A 134 1.47 6.82 -0.57
C GLY A 134 2.99 6.67 -0.43
N VAL A 135 3.46 6.15 0.72
CA VAL A 135 4.90 5.97 0.99
C VAL A 135 5.24 4.48 1.15
N GLY A 136 6.01 3.98 0.19
CA GLY A 136 6.73 2.69 0.26
C GLY A 136 8.22 2.89 0.00
N GLU A 137 8.88 1.89 -0.56
CA GLU A 137 10.25 2.05 -1.10
C GLU A 137 10.26 3.11 -2.21
N ARG A 138 9.17 3.18 -2.97
CA ARG A 138 8.85 4.28 -3.88
C ARG A 138 7.63 5.05 -3.36
N VAL A 139 7.71 6.37 -3.48
CA VAL A 139 6.60 7.28 -3.16
C VAL A 139 5.70 7.38 -4.38
N VAL A 140 4.39 7.30 -4.16
CA VAL A 140 3.36 7.49 -5.20
C VAL A 140 2.57 8.74 -4.86
N ARG A 141 2.37 9.62 -5.84
CA ARG A 141 1.63 10.87 -5.66
C ARG A 141 0.54 11.03 -6.69
N VAL A 142 -0.64 11.44 -6.22
CA VAL A 142 -1.76 11.83 -7.09
C VAL A 142 -2.33 13.15 -6.62
N ARG A 143 -2.88 13.96 -7.53
CA ARG A 143 -3.60 15.18 -7.18
C ARG A 143 -5.09 14.94 -7.33
N ILE A 144 -5.84 15.19 -6.27
CA ILE A 144 -7.30 15.04 -6.26
C ILE A 144 -7.95 16.32 -5.75
N GLU A 145 -9.24 16.46 -6.03
CA GLU A 145 -10.05 17.49 -5.39
C GLU A 145 -10.11 17.24 -3.87
N PRO A 146 -9.91 18.27 -3.04
CA PRO A 146 -10.14 18.17 -1.60
C PRO A 146 -11.57 17.72 -1.29
N PRO A 147 -11.83 17.17 -0.09
CA PRO A 147 -13.19 16.87 0.31
C PRO A 147 -14.01 18.17 0.38
N THR A 148 -15.32 18.10 0.16
CA THR A 148 -16.18 19.29 0.01
C THR A 148 -16.20 20.20 1.23
N ASN A 149 -15.86 19.67 2.40
CA ASN A 149 -15.75 20.37 3.67
C ASN A 149 -14.32 20.86 3.99
N ALA A 150 -13.36 20.74 3.07
CA ALA A 150 -12.03 21.33 3.21
C ALA A 150 -12.00 22.77 2.67
N ILE A 151 -11.91 23.73 3.59
CA ILE A 151 -11.90 25.16 3.28
C ILE A 151 -10.46 25.68 3.35
N PRO A 152 -10.00 26.46 2.34
CA PRO A 152 -8.70 27.12 2.40
C PRO A 152 -8.54 27.94 3.68
N ALA A 153 -7.42 27.74 4.37
CA ALA A 153 -7.12 28.41 5.62
C ALA A 153 -5.70 29.00 5.60
N LYS A 154 -5.52 30.13 6.30
CA LYS A 154 -4.18 30.68 6.52
C LYS A 154 -3.45 29.80 7.53
N GLY A 155 -2.26 29.32 7.18
CA GLY A 155 -1.40 28.55 8.09
C GLY A 155 -0.64 27.43 7.37
N LEU A 156 0.18 26.70 8.13
CA LEU A 156 1.07 25.64 7.63
C LEU A 156 0.32 24.47 6.97
N LEU A 157 -0.89 24.17 7.44
CA LEU A 157 -1.73 23.09 6.89
C LEU A 157 -2.39 23.45 5.54
N GLY A 158 -2.46 24.75 5.21
CA GLY A 158 -3.13 25.31 4.02
C GLY A 158 -4.66 25.21 4.01
N ASP A 159 -5.24 24.33 4.82
CA ASP A 159 -6.67 24.01 4.84
C ASP A 159 -7.18 23.70 6.24
N LYS A 160 -8.44 24.02 6.47
CA LYS A 160 -9.23 23.60 7.62
C LYS A 160 -10.35 22.68 7.11
N VAL A 161 -10.46 21.48 7.68
CA VAL A 161 -11.59 20.58 7.42
C VAL A 161 -12.67 20.84 8.45
N GLU A 162 -13.91 21.07 8.00
CA GLU A 162 -15.05 21.28 8.89
C GLU A 162 -15.87 20.01 9.04
N GLY A 163 -15.96 19.47 10.27
CA GLY A 163 -16.62 18.19 10.52
C GLY A 163 -15.76 16.99 10.11
N THR A 164 -16.39 15.91 9.68
CA THR A 164 -15.73 14.63 9.35
C THR A 164 -15.52 14.49 7.85
N ILE A 165 -14.41 13.87 7.43
CA ILE A 165 -14.21 13.49 6.02
C ILE A 165 -15.12 12.31 5.68
N ASP A 166 -15.78 12.40 4.53
CA ASP A 166 -16.58 11.31 3.98
C ASP A 166 -15.70 10.07 3.69
N PRO A 167 -16.00 8.89 4.27
CA PRO A 167 -15.29 7.65 3.95
C PRO A 167 -15.27 7.32 2.45
N ALA A 168 -16.29 7.72 1.68
CA ALA A 168 -16.32 7.52 0.24
C ALA A 168 -15.24 8.35 -0.48
N TRP A 169 -15.05 9.61 -0.08
CA TRP A 169 -13.95 10.44 -0.60
C TRP A 169 -12.59 9.84 -0.22
N PHE A 170 -12.42 9.39 1.02
CA PHE A 170 -11.17 8.77 1.49
C PHE A 170 -10.83 7.50 0.71
N SER A 171 -11.84 6.64 0.50
CA SER A 171 -11.75 5.43 -0.32
C SER A 171 -11.35 5.74 -1.76
N ALA A 172 -11.96 6.76 -2.37
CA ALA A 172 -11.63 7.21 -3.73
C ALA A 172 -10.21 7.82 -3.83
N ALA A 173 -9.75 8.52 -2.79
CA ALA A 173 -8.38 9.03 -2.73
C ALA A 173 -7.34 7.91 -2.73
N SER A 174 -7.59 6.85 -1.95
CA SER A 174 -6.76 5.64 -1.97
C SER A 174 -6.77 4.93 -3.33
N GLU A 175 -7.94 4.84 -3.96
CA GLU A 175 -8.07 4.27 -5.31
C GLU A 175 -7.19 5.04 -6.31
N ALA A 176 -7.24 6.37 -6.28
CA ALA A 176 -6.43 7.20 -7.15
C ALA A 176 -4.92 7.03 -6.94
N ILE A 177 -4.48 6.79 -5.70
CA ILE A 177 -3.06 6.46 -5.41
C ILE A 177 -2.70 5.12 -6.06
N GLY A 178 -3.52 4.09 -5.87
CA GLY A 178 -3.21 2.76 -6.39
C GLY A 178 -3.26 2.67 -7.91
N ASP A 179 -4.24 3.32 -8.56
CA ASP A 179 -4.28 3.45 -10.02
C ASP A 179 -3.01 4.15 -10.54
N ARG A 180 -2.55 5.22 -9.86
CA ARG A 180 -1.28 5.86 -10.21
C ARG A 180 -0.07 4.96 -9.98
N ALA A 181 -0.06 4.18 -8.90
CA ALA A 181 1.02 3.24 -8.59
C ALA A 181 1.18 2.17 -9.69
N ILE A 182 0.08 1.70 -10.27
CA ILE A 182 0.09 0.78 -11.43
C ILE A 182 0.78 1.43 -12.62
N ILE A 183 0.36 2.65 -12.97
CA ILE A 183 0.94 3.42 -14.09
C ILE A 183 2.43 3.65 -13.87
N ASP A 184 2.81 4.08 -12.67
CA ASP A 184 4.21 4.35 -12.32
C ASP A 184 5.06 3.08 -12.36
N ALA A 185 4.53 1.93 -11.93
CA ALA A 185 5.26 0.66 -11.98
C ALA A 185 5.46 0.18 -13.43
N GLN A 186 4.43 0.29 -14.26
CA GLN A 186 4.48 -0.13 -15.68
C GLN A 186 5.41 0.74 -16.51
N ASN A 187 5.52 2.03 -16.18
CA ASN A 187 6.34 2.99 -16.92
C ASN A 187 7.74 3.20 -16.33
N ALA A 188 8.09 2.51 -15.25
CA ALA A 188 9.39 2.67 -14.61
C ALA A 188 10.54 2.04 -15.42
N GLY A 189 10.24 0.96 -16.16
CA GLY A 189 11.19 0.25 -17.01
C GLY A 189 11.32 0.85 -18.40
N GLU A 190 12.41 0.52 -19.08
CA GLU A 190 12.64 0.83 -20.48
C GLU A 190 12.27 -0.36 -21.40
N PRO A 191 12.05 -0.12 -22.70
CA PRO A 191 11.88 -1.21 -23.66
C PRO A 191 13.03 -2.21 -23.62
N GLY A 192 12.70 -3.49 -23.40
CA GLY A 192 13.67 -4.58 -23.31
C GLY A 192 14.11 -4.96 -21.89
N ASP A 193 13.66 -4.22 -20.87
CA ASP A 193 13.92 -4.61 -19.48
C ASP A 193 13.33 -6.00 -19.16
N PRO A 194 14.03 -6.84 -18.39
CA PRO A 194 13.52 -8.13 -17.96
C PRO A 194 12.17 -8.03 -17.23
N PRO A 195 11.21 -8.93 -17.49
CA PRO A 195 9.91 -8.97 -16.78
C PRO A 195 10.02 -9.02 -15.25
N ALA A 196 11.10 -9.62 -14.73
CA ALA A 196 11.40 -9.65 -13.30
C ALA A 196 11.55 -8.24 -12.68
N TRP A 197 12.07 -7.27 -13.43
CA TRP A 197 12.22 -5.90 -12.93
C TRP A 197 10.88 -5.16 -12.84
N ILE A 198 9.94 -5.46 -13.73
CA ILE A 198 8.56 -4.94 -13.63
C ILE A 198 7.92 -5.45 -12.33
N VAL A 199 8.11 -6.72 -11.99
CA VAL A 199 7.65 -7.26 -10.70
C VAL A 199 8.27 -6.49 -9.53
N ASP A 200 9.57 -6.17 -9.61
CA ASP A 200 10.24 -5.36 -8.58
C ASP A 200 9.67 -3.94 -8.51
N ASP A 201 9.31 -3.33 -9.62
CA ASP A 201 8.67 -2.01 -9.66
C ASP A 201 7.31 -1.96 -8.96
N PHE A 202 6.54 -3.05 -9.05
CA PHE A 202 5.33 -3.23 -8.24
C PHE A 202 5.68 -3.47 -6.77
N LEU A 203 6.65 -4.34 -6.45
CA LEU A 203 7.03 -4.60 -5.05
C LEU A 203 7.50 -3.34 -4.33
N ASP A 204 8.26 -2.48 -5.01
CA ASP A 204 8.77 -1.22 -4.45
C ASP A 204 7.62 -0.25 -4.07
N ARG A 205 6.44 -0.40 -4.66
CA ARG A 205 5.25 0.45 -4.45
C ARG A 205 4.17 -0.19 -3.60
N LEU A 206 4.32 -1.47 -3.24
CA LEU A 206 3.30 -2.22 -2.49
C LEU A 206 2.95 -1.56 -1.15
N ASP A 207 3.96 -1.11 -0.40
CA ASP A 207 3.76 -0.39 0.87
C ASP A 207 3.05 0.97 0.70
N ALA A 208 3.10 1.58 -0.50
CA ALA A 208 2.46 2.86 -0.75
C ALA A 208 0.94 2.74 -0.91
N CYS A 209 0.44 1.58 -1.33
CA CYS A 209 -0.98 1.33 -1.59
C CYS A 209 -1.39 -0.13 -1.29
N PRO A 210 -1.14 -0.64 -0.07
CA PRO A 210 -1.27 -2.06 0.23
C PRO A 210 -2.71 -2.58 0.12
N GLU A 211 -3.71 -1.70 0.24
CA GLU A 211 -5.13 -2.04 0.19
C GLU A 211 -5.72 -1.99 -1.23
N HIS A 212 -4.93 -1.64 -2.26
CA HIS A 212 -5.46 -1.41 -3.59
C HIS A 212 -5.61 -2.70 -4.40
N GLU A 213 -6.86 -3.10 -4.63
CA GLU A 213 -7.20 -4.37 -5.26
C GLU A 213 -6.61 -4.51 -6.68
N LYS A 214 -6.83 -3.53 -7.57
CA LYS A 214 -6.31 -3.60 -8.93
C LYS A 214 -4.78 -3.60 -8.98
N PHE A 215 -4.13 -3.02 -7.97
CA PHE A 215 -2.67 -2.99 -7.91
C PHE A 215 -2.13 -4.39 -7.61
N LEU A 216 -2.76 -5.10 -6.68
CA LEU A 216 -2.44 -6.49 -6.39
C LEU A 216 -2.74 -7.39 -7.60
N GLN A 217 -3.86 -7.18 -8.29
CA GLN A 217 -4.16 -7.90 -9.55
C GLN A 217 -3.06 -7.66 -10.61
N ALA A 218 -2.66 -6.41 -10.82
CA ALA A 218 -1.59 -6.05 -11.76
C ALA A 218 -0.23 -6.62 -11.36
N LEU A 219 0.12 -6.66 -10.07
CA LEU A 219 1.31 -7.35 -9.57
C LEU A 219 1.24 -8.87 -9.85
N ALA A 220 0.08 -9.50 -9.66
CA ALA A 220 -0.09 -10.91 -9.97
C ALA A 220 0.07 -11.18 -11.48
N ASP A 221 -0.45 -10.30 -12.33
CA ASP A 221 -0.26 -10.37 -13.78
C ASP A 221 1.22 -10.19 -14.17
N ALA A 222 1.92 -9.23 -13.56
CA ALA A 222 3.35 -9.02 -13.77
C ALA A 222 4.16 -10.28 -13.36
N CYS A 223 3.81 -10.91 -12.24
CA CYS A 223 4.40 -12.18 -11.83
C CYS A 223 4.15 -13.28 -12.87
N ARG A 224 2.92 -13.42 -13.37
CA ARG A 224 2.60 -14.42 -14.41
C ARG A 224 3.41 -14.22 -15.68
N ASN A 225 3.63 -12.97 -16.10
CA ASN A 225 4.47 -12.64 -17.25
C ASN A 225 5.96 -13.01 -17.04
N ALA A 226 6.41 -13.09 -15.79
CA ALA A 226 7.80 -13.39 -15.46
C ALA A 226 8.11 -14.90 -15.26
N ILE A 227 7.10 -15.79 -15.18
CA ILE A 227 7.28 -17.22 -14.83
C ILE A 227 8.32 -17.94 -15.70
N ASN A 228 8.35 -17.65 -17.00
CA ASN A 228 9.26 -18.30 -17.96
C ASN A 228 10.31 -17.34 -18.53
N ALA A 229 10.40 -16.12 -17.99
CA ALA A 229 11.39 -15.16 -18.44
C ALA A 229 12.79 -15.56 -17.93
N PRO A 230 13.85 -15.34 -18.73
CA PRO A 230 15.20 -15.55 -18.24
C PRO A 230 15.47 -14.62 -17.05
N ALA A 231 16.21 -15.13 -16.07
CA ALA A 231 16.64 -14.31 -14.95
C ALA A 231 17.49 -13.13 -15.45
N PRO A 232 17.33 -11.92 -14.90
CA PRO A 232 18.19 -10.80 -15.22
C PRO A 232 19.66 -11.17 -14.96
N THR A 233 20.51 -10.97 -15.96
CA THR A 233 21.97 -11.17 -15.86
C THR A 233 22.70 -9.90 -15.45
N GLU A 234 22.02 -8.75 -15.55
CA GLU A 234 22.54 -7.43 -15.25
C GLU A 234 21.91 -6.87 -13.98
N GLU A 235 22.58 -5.89 -13.37
CA GLU A 235 21.98 -5.16 -12.25
C GLU A 235 20.78 -4.34 -12.75
N ARG A 236 19.70 -4.38 -11.96
CA ARG A 236 18.51 -3.57 -12.23
C ARG A 236 18.90 -2.10 -12.26
N ARG A 237 18.63 -1.44 -13.39
CA ARG A 237 18.78 0.01 -13.52
C ARG A 237 17.80 0.67 -12.55
N ARG A 238 18.30 1.17 -11.43
CA ARG A 238 17.51 2.05 -10.57
C ARG A 238 17.54 3.42 -11.23
N GLY A 239 16.43 3.81 -11.87
CA GLY A 239 16.26 5.19 -12.30
C GLY A 239 16.65 6.12 -11.14
N LEU A 240 17.55 7.07 -11.41
CA LEU A 240 17.79 8.19 -10.50
C LEU A 240 16.42 8.72 -10.11
N ILE A 241 16.18 8.92 -8.80
CA ILE A 241 14.94 9.53 -8.31
C ILE A 241 14.85 10.88 -9.02
N HIS A 242 14.09 10.93 -10.11
CA HIS A 242 13.97 12.10 -10.95
C HIS A 242 13.04 13.04 -10.22
N ASP A 243 13.65 14.06 -9.63
CA ASP A 243 13.02 15.20 -8.98
C ASP A 243 12.02 14.84 -7.84
N PRO A 244 12.33 15.13 -6.56
CA PRO A 244 11.34 15.00 -5.49
C PRO A 244 10.09 15.89 -5.70
N TYR A 245 10.14 16.82 -6.67
CA TYR A 245 9.02 17.64 -7.16
C TYR A 245 8.52 17.23 -8.54
N GLY A 246 9.00 16.12 -9.10
CA GLY A 246 8.53 15.53 -10.35
C GLY A 246 7.15 14.91 -10.15
N PHE A 247 6.20 15.28 -11.02
CA PHE A 247 4.83 14.79 -11.03
C PHE A 247 4.48 14.21 -12.40
#